data_AF-A0A6A4HIX2-F1
#
_entry.id   AF-A0A6A4HIX2-F1
#
_cell.length_a   1.000
_cell.length_b   1.000
_cell.length_c   1.000
_cell.angle_alpha   90.00
_cell.angle_beta   90.00
_cell.angle_gamma   90.00
#
_symmetry.space_group_name_H-M   'P 1'
#
loop_
_entity.id
_entity.type
_entity.pdbx_description
1 polymer ?
#
loop_
_entity_poly.entity_id
_entity_poly.type
_entity_poly.pdbx_seq_one_letter_code
_entity_poly.pdbx_strand_id
1 'polypeptide(L)' 'YFRLMKLHTGEYLAERVPQSLKDYGLTLLVLGMTLDNASNNDALLKELPHLLPSKASVGTLYQIHCF' A
#
# COMPACT_ATOMS: atom_id res chain seq x y z
N TYR A 1 -9.20 2.03 13.66
CA TYR A 1 -8.77 0.65 13.96
C TYR A 1 -8.78 -0.14 12.66
N PHE A 2 -7.67 -0.77 12.28
CA PHE A 2 -7.56 -1.56 11.05
C PHE A 2 -7.08 -2.97 11.40
N ARG A 3 -7.84 -3.99 11.02
CA ARG A 3 -7.55 -5.40 11.28
C ARG A 3 -7.79 -6.21 10.01
N LEU A 4 -6.81 -7.03 9.65
CA LEU A 4 -6.94 -8.01 8.57
C LEU A 4 -7.77 -9.20 9.05
N MET A 5 -8.83 -9.54 8.30
CA MET A 5 -9.77 -10.63 8.65
C MET A 5 -9.56 -11.88 7.80
N LYS A 6 -8.68 -11.81 6.80
CA LYS A 6 -8.30 -12.90 5.92
C LYS A 6 -6.79 -13.18 6.03
N LEU A 7 -6.34 -14.24 5.37
CA LEU A 7 -4.93 -14.55 5.22
C LEU A 7 -4.15 -13.35 4.67
N HIS A 8 -2.91 -13.22 5.13
CA HIS A 8 -1.99 -12.15 4.77
C HIS A 8 -1.39 -12.41 3.38
N THR A 9 -2.23 -12.40 2.34
CA THR A 9 -1.80 -12.50 0.94
C THR A 9 -1.58 -11.12 0.34
N GLY A 10 -0.73 -11.04 -0.66
CA GLY A 10 -0.39 -9.76 -1.28
C GLY A 10 -1.57 -9.10 -1.98
N GLU A 11 -2.46 -9.90 -2.58
CA GLU A 11 -3.69 -9.41 -3.21
C GLU A 11 -4.64 -8.80 -2.16
N TYR A 12 -4.74 -9.42 -0.99
CA TYR A 12 -5.60 -8.90 0.06
C TYR A 12 -5.04 -7.60 0.65
N LEU A 13 -3.72 -7.48 0.79
CA LEU A 13 -3.08 -6.22 1.19
C LEU A 13 -3.30 -5.13 0.12
N ALA A 14 -3.12 -5.47 -1.16
CA ALA A 14 -3.33 -4.58 -2.28
C ALA A 14 -4.75 -4.00 -2.33
N GLU A 15 -5.76 -4.77 -1.90
CA GLU A 15 -7.14 -4.27 -1.75
C GLU A 15 -7.29 -3.38 -0.51
N ARG A 16 -6.76 -3.83 0.63
CA ARG A 16 -7.10 -3.22 1.93
C ARG A 16 -6.37 -1.92 2.23
N VAL A 17 -5.11 -1.81 1.83
CA VAL A 17 -4.27 -0.63 2.09
C VAL A 17 -4.82 0.62 1.40
N PRO A 18 -5.06 0.65 0.07
CA PRO A 18 -5.61 1.84 -0.58
C PRO A 18 -7.02 2.20 -0.09
N GLN A 19 -7.86 1.21 0.22
CA GLN A 19 -9.17 1.49 0.82
C GLN A 19 -9.02 2.21 2.15
N SER A 20 -8.10 1.79 3.02
CA SER A 20 -7.86 2.50 4.28
C SER A 20 -7.28 3.89 4.08
N LEU A 21 -6.35 4.09 3.14
CA LEU A 21 -5.86 5.43 2.79
C LEU A 21 -7.02 6.35 2.38
N LYS A 22 -7.99 5.84 1.62
CA LYS A 22 -9.21 6.56 1.26
C LYS A 22 -10.09 6.86 2.47
N ASP A 23 -10.34 5.87 3.32
CA ASP A 23 -11.20 6.02 4.50
C ASP A 23 -10.67 7.09 5.48
N TYR A 24 -9.34 7.23 5.57
CA TYR A 24 -8.69 8.25 6.40
C TYR A 24 -8.42 9.58 5.66
N GLY A 25 -8.78 9.71 4.38
CA GLY A 25 -8.52 10.92 3.58
C GLY A 25 -7.03 11.17 3.30
N LEU A 26 -6.19 10.14 3.41
CA LEU A 26 -4.72 10.21 3.28
C LEU A 26 -4.22 9.93 1.86
N THR A 27 -5.11 9.60 0.92
CA THR A 27 -4.78 9.17 -0.44
C THR A 27 -3.77 10.07 -1.18
N LEU A 28 -3.78 11.38 -0.95
CA LEU A 28 -2.84 12.33 -1.57
C LEU A 28 -1.65 12.73 -0.68
N LEU A 29 -1.62 12.23 0.56
CA LEU A 29 -0.66 12.62 1.61
C LEU A 29 0.37 11.52 1.90
N VAL A 30 0.43 10.49 1.06
CA VAL A 30 1.39 9.40 1.21
C VAL A 30 2.68 9.75 0.49
N LEU A 31 3.74 9.98 1.28
CA LEU A 31 5.08 10.34 0.80
C LEU A 31 5.92 9.12 0.38
N GLY A 32 5.72 7.98 1.04
CA GLY A 32 6.47 6.74 0.82
C GLY A 32 5.93 5.61 1.67
N MET A 33 6.39 4.39 1.39
CA MET A 33 6.03 3.20 2.16
C MET A 33 7.28 2.39 2.49
N THR A 34 7.33 1.91 3.72
CA THR A 34 8.34 0.99 4.21
C THR A 34 7.65 -0.30 4.60
N LEU A 35 8.10 -1.40 4.02
CA LEU A 35 7.54 -2.73 4.20
C LEU A 35 8.66 -3.70 4.58
N ASP A 36 8.33 -4.76 5.31
CA ASP A 36 9.26 -5.85 5.55
C ASP A 36 9.51 -6.65 4.25
N ASN A 37 10.59 -7.42 4.19
CA ASN A 37 10.98 -8.20 3.01
C ASN A 37 10.16 -9.49 2.86
N ALA A 38 8.83 -9.38 2.98
CA ALA A 38 7.89 -10.46 2.74
C ALA A 38 7.36 -10.37 1.30
N SER A 39 7.38 -11.49 0.57
CA SER A 39 6.98 -11.55 -0.85
C SER A 39 5.51 -11.19 -1.10
N ASN A 40 4.67 -11.21 -0.06
CA ASN A 40 3.31 -10.72 -0.14
C ASN A 40 3.24 -9.19 -0.33
N ASN A 41 4.26 -8.44 0.06
CA ASN A 41 4.31 -6.99 -0.14
C ASN A 41 4.56 -6.60 -1.61
N ASP A 42 5.13 -7.48 -2.42
CA ASP A 42 5.41 -7.22 -3.84
C ASP A 42 4.12 -6.93 -4.62
N ALA A 43 3.06 -7.69 -4.36
CA ALA A 43 1.77 -7.49 -5.01
C ALA A 43 1.12 -6.16 -4.57
N LEU A 44 1.25 -5.80 -3.29
CA LEU A 44 0.80 -4.49 -2.80
C LEU A 44 1.54 -3.35 -3.52
N LEU A 45 2.87 -3.42 -3.61
CA LEU A 45 3.67 -2.38 -4.27
C LEU A 45 3.37 -2.24 -5.76
N LYS A 46 3.07 -3.36 -6.43
CA LYS A 46 2.69 -3.36 -7.85
C LYS A 46 1.33 -2.73 -8.09
N GLU A 47 0.33 -3.06 -7.28
CA GLU A 47 -1.06 -2.66 -7.52
C GLU A 47 -1.38 -1.26 -6.98
N LEU A 48 -0.71 -0.83 -5.91
CA LEU A 48 -1.02 0.42 -5.22
C LEU A 48 -0.98 1.67 -6.11
N PRO A 49 -0.01 1.86 -7.03
CA PRO A 49 0.00 3.00 -7.96
C PRO A 49 -1.23 3.04 -8.89
N HIS A 50 -1.82 1.88 -9.21
CA HIS A 50 -3.01 1.79 -10.06
C HIS A 50 -4.30 2.06 -9.28
N LEU A 51 -4.28 1.89 -7.95
CA LEU A 51 -5.43 2.05 -7.06
C LEU A 51 -5.51 3.44 -6.42
N LEU A 52 -4.45 4.23 -6.53
CA LEU A 52 -4.41 5.61 -6.07
C LEU A 52 -4.69 6.60 -7.21
N PRO A 53 -5.24 7.78 -6.91
CA PRO A 53 -5.38 8.85 -7.88
C PRO A 53 -4.03 9.20 -8.51
N SER A 54 -4.03 9.55 -9.79
CA SER A 54 -2.80 9.91 -10.54
C SER A 54 -1.97 11.06 -9.93
N LYS A 55 -2.56 11.85 -9.02
CA LYS A 55 -1.89 12.93 -8.28
C LYS A 55 -1.22 12.47 -6.98
N ALA A 56 -1.42 11.22 -6.57
CA ALA A 56 -0.81 10.67 -5.37
C ALA A 56 0.68 10.42 -5.61
N SER A 57 1.52 10.82 -4.66
CA SER A 57 2.99 10.68 -4.72
C SER A 57 3.52 9.29 -4.41
N VAL A 58 2.64 8.28 -4.32
CA VAL A 58 3.00 6.96 -3.79
C VAL A 58 3.77 6.15 -4.81
N GLY A 59 4.92 5.65 -4.40
CA GLY A 59 5.73 4.72 -5.19
C GLY A 59 6.60 5.36 -6.26
N THR A 60 6.52 6.67 -6.49
CA THR A 60 7.39 7.36 -7.48
C THR A 60 8.70 7.90 -6.90
N LEU A 61 8.79 8.09 -5.58
CA LEU A 61 9.96 8.73 -4.96
C LEU A 61 10.78 7.80 -4.06
N TYR A 62 10.17 7.02 -3.16
CA TYR A 62 10.91 6.14 -2.25
C TYR A 62 10.10 4.88 -1.88
N GLN A 63 10.60 3.71 -2.28
CA GLN A 63 10.20 2.40 -1.75
C GLN A 63 11.39 1.84 -0.98
N ILE A 64 11.21 1.51 0.30
CA ILE A 64 12.28 0.96 1.13
C ILE A 64 11.87 -0.45 1.56
N HIS A 65 12.58 -1.45 1.03
CA HIS A 65 12.56 -2.82 1.55
C HIS A 65 13.59 -2.93 2.67
N CYS A 66 13.15 -3.27 3.87
CA CYS A 66 14.03 -3.53 5.01
C CYS A 66 14.38 -5.03 5.10
N PHE A 67 15.65 -5.34 5.36
CA PHE A 67 16.20 -6.69 5.56
C PHE A 67 16.00 -7.18 7.00
#